data_AF-A0A7Y5IYI3-F1
#
_entry.id   AF-A0A7Y5IYI3-F1
#
_cell.length_a   1.000
_cell.length_b   1.000
_cell.length_c   1.000
_cell.angle_alpha   90.00
_cell.angle_beta   90.00
_cell.angle_gamma   90.00
#
_symmetry.space_group_name_H-M   'P 1'
#
loop_
_entity.id
_entity.type
_entity.pdbx_description
1 polymer ?
#
loop_
_entity_poly.entity_id
_entity_poly.type
_entity_poly.pdbx_seq_one_letter_code
_entity_poly.pdbx_strand_id
1 'polypeptide(L)'
;MTNDQWKELLYAIRKGKCLLLLGAGASTLTKDGITRPYTEWLSLELAAQLRREKCVLEESETSSLLYTATEYLHHFKSAIGLQDKVESFYREHAKQPNELLRAIAELPFPLVVNTAPDTLLEKAWLGLGKDYRKTHYSLHKERSR
;
A
#
# COMPACT_ATOMS: atom_id res chain seq x y z
N MET A 1 -8.85 20.17 14.24
CA MET A 1 -8.29 19.87 15.58
C MET A 1 -7.84 21.17 16.22
N THR A 2 -8.10 21.34 17.51
CA THR A 2 -7.60 22.49 18.29
C THR A 2 -6.15 22.29 18.71
N ASN A 3 -5.50 23.36 19.19
CA ASN A 3 -4.13 23.28 19.72
C ASN A 3 -4.00 22.30 20.89
N ASP A 4 -5.02 22.18 21.75
CA ASP A 4 -4.96 21.28 22.90
C ASP A 4 -5.16 19.82 22.48
N GLN A 5 -6.04 19.55 21.51
CA GLN A 5 -6.16 18.22 20.90
C GLN A 5 -4.84 17.76 20.26
N TRP A 6 -4.09 18.69 19.64
CA TRP A 6 -2.75 18.38 19.11
C TRP A 6 -1.74 18.02 20.20
N LYS A 7 -1.71 18.77 21.32
CA LYS A 7 -0.82 18.48 22.44
C LYS A 7 -1.13 17.10 23.05
N GLU A 8 -2.40 16.77 23.22
CA GLU A 8 -2.85 15.48 23.73
C GLU A 8 -2.43 14.33 22.81
N LEU A 9 -2.62 14.48 21.49
CA LEU A 9 -2.21 13.47 20.51
C LEU A 9 -0.69 13.26 20.55
N LEU A 10 0.11 14.35 20.53
CA LEU A 10 1.56 14.25 20.59
C LEU A 10 2.04 13.60 21.90
N TYR A 11 1.38 13.91 23.02
CA TYR A 11 1.64 13.25 24.29
C TYR A 11 1.34 11.75 24.21
N ALA A 12 0.18 11.36 23.67
CA ALA A 12 -0.22 9.96 23.54
C ALA A 12 0.72 9.17 22.62
N ILE A 13 1.13 9.73 21.48
CA ILE A 13 2.12 9.13 20.58
C ILE A 13 3.43 8.92 21.33
N ARG A 14 3.99 9.95 21.98
CA ARG A 14 5.26 9.85 22.74
C ARG A 14 5.21 8.83 23.87
N LYS A 15 4.03 8.58 24.44
CA LYS A 15 3.82 7.56 25.48
C LYS A 15 3.49 6.17 24.94
N GLY A 16 3.52 5.97 23.63
CA GLY A 16 3.20 4.68 23.00
C GLY A 16 1.75 4.25 23.22
N LYS A 17 0.82 5.20 23.38
CA LYS A 17 -0.61 4.94 23.66
C LYS A 17 -1.48 4.96 22.40
N CYS A 18 -0.87 5.04 21.22
CA CYS A 18 -1.57 5.13 19.95
C CYS A 18 -1.27 3.90 19.08
N LEU A 19 -2.30 3.34 18.47
CA LEU A 19 -2.16 2.42 17.35
C LEU A 19 -2.28 3.21 16.06
N LEU A 20 -1.51 2.82 15.04
CA LEU A 20 -1.56 3.48 13.73
C LEU A 20 -2.23 2.56 12.71
N LEU A 21 -3.26 3.06 12.03
CA LEU A 21 -3.86 2.40 10.86
C LEU A 21 -3.43 3.15 9.60
N LEU A 22 -2.74 2.46 8.69
CA LEU A 22 -2.28 2.99 7.42
C LEU A 22 -3.00 2.33 6.26
N GLY A 23 -3.65 3.17 5.46
CA GLY A 23 -4.18 2.78 4.16
C GLY A 23 -3.07 2.61 3.12
N ALA A 24 -3.37 1.91 2.02
CA ALA A 24 -2.48 1.80 0.85
C ALA A 24 -2.05 3.16 0.27
N GLY A 25 -2.81 4.23 0.53
CA GLY A 25 -2.46 5.61 0.13
C GLY A 25 -1.21 6.18 0.81
N ALA A 26 -0.71 5.56 1.89
CA ALA A 26 0.55 5.96 2.52
C ALA A 26 1.79 5.57 1.69
N SER A 27 1.67 4.50 0.90
CA SER A 27 2.71 4.04 0.00
C SER A 27 2.52 4.67 -1.37
N THR A 28 3.36 5.65 -1.69
CA THR A 28 3.25 6.44 -2.93
C THR A 28 4.50 6.35 -3.79
N LEU A 29 4.30 6.59 -5.08
CA LEU A 29 5.33 6.68 -6.10
C LEU A 29 5.12 7.97 -6.89
N THR A 30 6.21 8.67 -7.14
CA THR A 30 6.25 9.87 -7.99
C THR A 30 6.84 9.51 -9.35
N LYS A 31 6.06 9.67 -10.43
CA LYS A 31 6.50 9.56 -11.83
C LYS A 31 6.13 10.87 -12.53
N ASP A 32 7.06 11.48 -13.27
CA ASP A 32 6.84 12.73 -14.03
C ASP A 32 6.21 13.87 -13.23
N GLY A 33 6.65 14.03 -11.97
CA GLY A 33 6.14 15.07 -11.06
C GLY A 33 4.77 14.78 -10.45
N ILE A 34 4.14 13.66 -10.78
CA ILE A 34 2.84 13.26 -10.23
C ILE A 34 3.03 12.16 -9.18
N THR A 35 2.54 12.42 -7.97
CA THR A 35 2.58 11.46 -6.86
C THR A 35 1.23 10.78 -6.73
N ARG A 36 1.22 9.44 -6.77
CA ARG A 36 0.03 8.61 -6.55
C ARG A 36 0.35 7.40 -5.68
N PRO A 37 -0.65 6.77 -5.03
CA PRO A 37 -0.49 5.47 -4.42
C PRO A 37 -0.01 4.41 -5.43
N TYR A 38 0.79 3.44 -4.97
CA TYR A 38 1.22 2.32 -5.83
C TYR A 38 0.04 1.56 -6.45
N THR A 39 -1.06 1.40 -5.70
CA THR A 39 -2.28 0.74 -6.18
C THR A 39 -2.91 1.45 -7.37
N GLU A 40 -2.86 2.79 -7.40
CA GLU A 40 -3.40 3.58 -8.52
C GLU A 40 -2.49 3.44 -9.75
N TRP A 41 -1.17 3.52 -9.58
CA TRP A 41 -0.23 3.29 -10.67
C TRP A 41 -0.36 1.89 -11.29
N LEU A 42 -0.51 0.87 -10.46
CA LEU A 42 -0.78 -0.50 -10.92
C LEU A 42 -2.09 -0.57 -11.71
N SER A 43 -3.16 0.07 -11.19
CA SER A 43 -4.45 0.14 -11.89
C SER A 43 -4.32 0.75 -13.29
N LEU A 44 -3.57 1.86 -13.40
CA LEU A 44 -3.32 2.54 -14.67
C LEU A 44 -2.51 1.66 -15.65
N GLU A 45 -1.54 0.89 -15.16
CA GLU A 45 -0.77 -0.05 -15.99
C GLU A 45 -1.63 -1.22 -16.50
N LEU A 46 -2.49 -1.77 -15.64
CA LEU A 46 -3.47 -2.80 -16.03
C LEU A 46 -4.47 -2.25 -17.06
N ALA A 47 -5.00 -1.04 -16.83
CA ALA A 47 -5.90 -0.38 -17.78
C ALA A 47 -5.22 -0.13 -19.13
N ALA A 48 -3.97 0.32 -19.14
CA ALA A 48 -3.20 0.50 -20.37
C ALA A 48 -3.01 -0.81 -21.14
N GLN A 49 -2.77 -1.92 -20.45
CA GLN A 49 -2.71 -3.24 -21.08
C GLN A 49 -4.06 -3.64 -21.68
N LEU A 50 -5.15 -3.51 -20.93
CA LEU A 50 -6.51 -3.83 -21.38
C LEU A 50 -6.91 -3.01 -22.62
N ARG A 51 -6.56 -1.72 -22.66
CA ARG A 51 -6.80 -0.87 -23.85
C ARG A 51 -6.02 -1.35 -25.08
N ARG A 52 -4.79 -1.84 -24.92
CA ARG A 52 -4.02 -2.43 -26.05
C ARG A 52 -4.71 -3.67 -26.62
N GLU A 53 -5.39 -4.44 -25.78
CA GLU A 53 -6.24 -5.57 -26.17
C GLU A 53 -7.66 -5.16 -26.60
N LYS A 54 -7.91 -3.86 -26.81
CA LYS A 54 -9.19 -3.29 -27.25
C LYS A 54 -10.36 -3.56 -26.31
N CYS A 55 -10.10 -3.71 -25.01
CA CYS A 55 -11.14 -3.73 -23.99
C CYS A 55 -11.73 -2.32 -23.81
N VAL A 56 -13.06 -2.23 -23.77
CA VAL A 56 -13.76 -0.99 -23.41
C VAL A 56 -13.77 -0.88 -21.89
N LEU A 57 -13.24 0.23 -21.37
CA LEU A 57 -13.17 0.49 -19.93
C LEU A 57 -13.99 1.74 -19.59
N GLU A 58 -14.56 1.74 -18.40
CA GLU A 58 -15.15 2.94 -17.80
C GLU A 58 -14.01 3.87 -17.33
N GLU A 59 -13.80 4.97 -18.06
CA GLU A 59 -12.62 5.83 -17.86
C GLU A 59 -12.54 6.43 -16.46
N SER A 60 -13.70 6.71 -15.84
CA SER A 60 -13.81 7.22 -14.47
C SER A 60 -13.31 6.23 -13.39
N GLU A 61 -13.24 4.94 -13.71
CA GLU A 61 -12.87 3.86 -12.79
C GLU A 61 -11.44 3.33 -13.03
N THR A 62 -10.70 3.88 -13.99
CA THR A 62 -9.38 3.33 -14.39
C THR A 62 -8.28 3.48 -13.32
N SER A 63 -8.50 4.32 -12.31
CA SER A 63 -7.65 4.45 -11.11
C SER A 63 -8.02 3.46 -9.99
N SER A 64 -9.15 2.77 -10.11
CA SER A 64 -9.62 1.76 -9.15
C SER A 64 -9.00 0.40 -9.45
N LEU A 65 -8.07 -0.03 -8.59
CA LEU A 65 -7.41 -1.34 -8.72
C LEU A 65 -8.42 -2.49 -8.68
N LEU A 66 -9.50 -2.37 -7.90
CA LEU A 66 -10.55 -3.40 -7.85
C LEU A 66 -11.22 -3.55 -9.21
N TYR A 67 -11.59 -2.42 -9.83
CA TYR A 67 -12.23 -2.41 -11.15
C TYR A 67 -11.29 -2.99 -12.22
N THR A 68 -10.08 -2.44 -12.35
CA THR A 68 -9.15 -2.86 -13.41
C THR A 68 -8.66 -4.30 -13.24
N ALA A 69 -8.48 -4.79 -12.01
CA ALA A 69 -8.18 -6.19 -11.76
C ALA A 69 -9.36 -7.11 -12.11
N THR A 70 -10.60 -6.68 -11.86
CA THR A 70 -11.80 -7.44 -12.23
C THR A 70 -11.92 -7.55 -13.75
N GLU A 71 -11.76 -6.44 -14.47
CA GLU A 71 -11.76 -6.42 -15.94
C GLU A 71 -10.60 -7.26 -16.51
N TYR A 72 -9.42 -7.20 -15.89
CA TYR A 72 -8.29 -8.05 -16.27
C TYR A 72 -8.63 -9.54 -16.16
N LEU A 73 -9.19 -9.96 -15.02
CA LEU A 73 -9.57 -11.35 -14.80
C LEU A 73 -10.70 -11.79 -15.75
N HIS A 74 -11.66 -10.91 -16.02
CA HIS A 74 -12.74 -11.20 -16.96
C HIS A 74 -12.20 -11.43 -18.39
N HIS A 75 -11.29 -10.56 -18.84
CA HIS A 75 -10.73 -10.62 -20.19
C HIS A 75 -9.73 -11.77 -20.38
N PHE A 76 -8.70 -11.85 -19.52
CA PHE A 76 -7.60 -12.80 -19.69
C PHE A 76 -7.85 -14.16 -19.03
N LYS A 77 -8.82 -14.27 -18.12
CA LYS A 77 -9.15 -15.49 -17.37
C LYS A 77 -7.95 -16.14 -16.66
N SER A 78 -6.98 -15.32 -16.24
CA SER A 78 -5.73 -15.78 -15.64
C SER A 78 -5.39 -15.04 -14.35
N ALA A 79 -5.69 -15.69 -13.22
CA ALA A 79 -5.29 -15.19 -11.90
C ALA A 79 -3.77 -15.20 -11.71
N ILE A 80 -3.09 -16.22 -12.24
CA ILE A 80 -1.63 -16.33 -12.21
C ILE A 80 -1.00 -15.19 -13.01
N GLY A 81 -1.54 -14.88 -14.18
CA GLY A 81 -1.06 -13.76 -15.00
C GLY A 81 -1.21 -12.43 -14.29
N LEU A 82 -2.35 -12.20 -13.62
CA LEU A 82 -2.54 -11.01 -12.79
C LEU A 82 -1.51 -10.95 -11.65
N GLN A 83 -1.33 -12.05 -10.92
CA GLN A 83 -0.37 -12.12 -9.82
C GLN A 83 1.06 -11.78 -10.28
N ASP A 84 1.52 -12.36 -11.40
CA ASP A 84 2.84 -12.06 -11.97
C ASP A 84 3.00 -10.56 -12.30
N LYS A 85 1.94 -9.91 -12.83
CA LYS A 85 1.95 -8.47 -13.07
C LYS A 85 2.05 -7.66 -11.78
N VAL A 86 1.26 -8.00 -10.76
CA VAL A 86 1.31 -7.33 -9.46
C VAL A 86 2.71 -7.46 -8.84
N GLU A 87 3.25 -8.68 -8.78
CA GLU A 87 4.57 -8.93 -8.21
C GLU A 87 5.67 -8.18 -8.97
N SER A 88 5.61 -8.19 -10.30
CA SER A 88 6.57 -7.49 -11.15
C SER A 88 6.54 -5.97 -10.93
N PHE A 89 5.34 -5.39 -10.87
CA PHE A 89 5.15 -3.96 -10.61
C PHE A 89 5.77 -3.52 -9.27
N TYR A 90 5.44 -4.23 -8.18
CA TYR A 90 5.96 -3.88 -6.85
C TYR A 90 7.47 -4.14 -6.75
N ARG A 91 7.98 -5.21 -7.37
CA ARG A 91 9.42 -5.49 -7.41
C ARG A 91 10.20 -4.39 -8.14
N GLU A 92 9.64 -3.85 -9.22
CA GLU A 92 10.29 -2.80 -10.02
C GLU A 92 10.28 -1.43 -9.32
N HIS A 93 9.14 -1.07 -8.72
CA HIS A 93 8.93 0.30 -8.25
C HIS A 93 9.03 0.46 -6.72
N ALA A 94 8.60 -0.51 -5.91
CA ALA A 94 8.58 -0.39 -4.44
C ALA A 94 9.95 -0.72 -3.81
N LYS A 95 10.99 -0.02 -4.25
CA LYS A 95 12.38 -0.25 -3.84
C LYS A 95 12.72 0.41 -2.51
N GLN A 96 12.33 1.68 -2.34
CA GLN A 96 12.69 2.52 -1.20
C GLN A 96 11.45 3.17 -0.56
N PRO A 97 11.41 3.32 0.77
CA PRO A 97 10.31 4.02 1.43
C PRO A 97 10.31 5.50 1.06
N ASN A 98 9.11 6.05 0.87
CA ASN A 98 8.88 7.48 0.71
C ASN A 98 9.10 8.24 2.03
N GLU A 99 9.11 9.57 1.98
CA GLU A 99 9.37 10.42 3.16
C GLU A 99 8.37 10.18 4.29
N LEU A 100 7.09 10.00 3.96
CA LEU A 100 6.04 9.74 4.94
C LEU A 100 6.32 8.44 5.73
N LEU A 101 6.64 7.35 5.03
CA LEU A 101 6.94 6.06 5.68
C LEU A 101 8.22 6.13 6.52
N ARG A 102 9.23 6.91 6.10
CA ARG A 102 10.43 7.15 6.92
C ARG A 102 10.08 7.90 8.21
N ALA A 103 9.28 8.97 8.11
CA ALA A 103 8.85 9.74 9.27
C ALA A 103 8.01 8.89 10.24
N ILE A 104 7.07 8.10 9.71
CA ILE A 104 6.29 7.15 10.51
C ILE A 104 7.19 6.13 11.19
N ALA A 105 8.21 5.63 10.49
CA ALA A 105 9.11 4.61 11.02
C ALA A 105 9.89 5.10 12.26
N GLU A 106 10.13 6.40 12.39
CA GLU A 106 10.78 7.00 13.56
C GLU A 106 9.85 7.08 14.78
N LEU A 107 8.54 7.23 14.56
CA LEU A 107 7.56 7.43 15.62
C LEU A 107 7.35 6.16 16.48
N PRO A 108 7.10 6.31 17.79
CA PRO A 108 7.01 5.20 18.75
C PRO A 108 5.61 4.56 18.78
N PHE A 109 5.06 4.21 17.63
CA PHE A 109 3.81 3.44 17.58
C PHE A 109 4.09 1.96 17.96
N PRO A 110 3.49 1.43 19.04
CA PRO A 110 3.70 0.03 19.45
C PRO A 110 3.12 -0.99 18.45
N LEU A 111 2.13 -0.59 17.65
CA LEU A 111 1.55 -1.43 16.60
C LEU A 111 1.05 -0.56 15.45
N VAL A 112 1.41 -0.98 14.24
CA VAL A 112 0.95 -0.40 12.97
C VAL A 112 0.22 -1.47 12.18
N VAL A 113 -1.02 -1.17 11.78
CA VAL A 113 -1.79 -1.97 10.84
C VAL A 113 -1.67 -1.33 9.48
N ASN A 114 -0.90 -1.95 8.59
CA ASN A 114 -0.69 -1.48 7.21
C ASN A 114 -1.53 -2.30 6.24
N THR A 115 -2.32 -1.63 5.40
CA THR A 115 -3.12 -2.29 4.35
C THR A 115 -2.47 -2.23 2.97
N ALA A 116 -1.32 -1.57 2.83
CA ALA A 116 -0.53 -1.63 1.61
C ALA A 116 0.07 -3.04 1.42
N PRO A 117 0.05 -3.60 0.20
CA PRO A 117 0.60 -4.94 -0.07
C PRO A 117 2.13 -4.95 -0.21
N ASP A 118 2.79 -3.80 -0.08
CA ASP A 118 4.25 -3.66 -0.17
C ASP A 118 4.97 -3.88 1.18
N THR A 119 6.30 -3.86 1.13
CA THR A 119 7.17 -3.99 2.32
C THR A 119 7.93 -2.69 2.61
N LEU A 120 7.44 -1.53 2.19
CA LEU A 120 8.21 -0.28 2.26
C LEU A 120 8.39 0.21 3.71
N LEU A 121 7.35 0.09 4.55
CA LEU A 121 7.47 0.46 5.96
C LEU A 121 8.48 -0.43 6.70
N GLU A 122 8.51 -1.72 6.37
CA GLU A 122 9.51 -2.66 6.90
C GLU A 122 10.93 -2.26 6.51
N LYS A 123 11.13 -1.89 5.24
CA LYS A 123 12.42 -1.38 4.78
C LYS A 123 12.83 -0.10 5.51
N ALA A 124 11.87 0.77 5.85
CA ALA A 124 12.13 1.97 6.64
C ALA A 124 12.61 1.61 8.05
N TRP A 125 11.97 0.65 8.74
CA TRP A 125 12.40 0.19 10.06
C TRP A 125 13.76 -0.50 10.04
N LEU A 126 14.01 -1.36 9.05
CA LEU A 126 15.32 -2.00 8.86
C LEU A 126 16.42 -0.97 8.65
N GLY A 127 16.17 0.08 7.87
CA GLY A 127 17.11 1.19 7.66
C GLY A 127 17.43 1.99 8.93
N LEU A 128 16.53 1.98 9.91
CA LEU A 128 16.74 2.60 11.24
C LEU A 128 17.31 1.63 12.28
N GLY A 129 17.57 0.37 11.91
CA GLY A 129 18.02 -0.67 12.84
C GLY A 129 17.00 -1.01 13.92
N LYS A 130 15.69 -0.81 13.67
CA LYS A 130 14.64 -1.14 14.62
C LYS A 130 14.27 -2.62 14.56
N ASP A 131 14.19 -3.25 15.72
CA ASP A 131 13.53 -4.54 15.86
C ASP A 131 12.02 -4.39 15.71
N TYR A 132 11.42 -5.19 14.83
CA TYR A 132 9.98 -5.25 14.67
C TYR A 132 9.52 -6.70 14.51
N ARG A 133 8.25 -6.96 14.83
CA ARG A 133 7.59 -8.24 14.58
C ARG A 133 6.51 -8.03 13.53
N LYS A 134 6.47 -8.93 12.56
CA LYS A 134 5.50 -8.89 11.46
C LYS A 134 4.57 -10.09 11.52
N THR A 135 3.30 -9.83 11.27
CA THR A 135 2.30 -10.87 10.99
C THR A 135 1.36 -10.36 9.90
N HIS A 136 0.69 -11.29 9.23
CA HIS A 136 -0.35 -10.98 8.26
C HIS A 136 -1.66 -11.56 8.75
N TYR A 137 -2.73 -10.78 8.64
CA TYR A 137 -4.07 -11.29 8.84
C TYR A 137 -4.39 -12.31 7.74
N SER A 138 -4.88 -13.49 8.14
CA SER A 138 -5.29 -14.55 7.22
C SER A 138 -6.54 -15.22 7.78
N LEU A 139 -7.66 -15.11 7.05
CA LEU A 139 -8.95 -15.68 7.41
C LEU A 139 -8.89 -17.20 7.67
N HIS A 140 -7.95 -17.91 7.05
CA HIS A 140 -7.82 -19.37 7.19
C HIS A 140 -6.99 -19.80 8.40
N LYS A 141 -6.23 -18.89 9.01
CA LYS A 141 -5.31 -19.20 10.10
C LYS A 141 -6.03 -19.41 11.45
N GLU A 142 -7.25 -18.91 11.59
CA GLU A 142 -8.06 -19.04 12.82
C GLU A 142 -8.78 -20.40 12.96
N ARG A 143 -8.85 -21.21 11.89
CA ARG A 143 -9.50 -22.54 11.92
C ARG A 143 -8.60 -23.68 12.41
N SER A 144 -7.34 -23.39 12.74
CA SER A 144 -6.39 -24.38 13.29
C SER A 144 -6.26 -24.19 14.79
N ARG A 145 -7.29 -24.57 15.54
CA ARG A 145 -7.25 -24.77 17.00
C ARG A 145 -8.05 -26.00 17.37
#